data_AF-A0A6A5EG53-F1
#
_entry.id   AF-A0A6A5EG53-F1
#
_cell.length_a   1.000
_cell.length_b   1.000
_cell.length_c   1.000
_cell.angle_alpha   90.00
_cell.angle_beta   90.00
_cell.angle_gamma   90.00
#
_symmetry.space_group_name_H-M   'P 1'
#
loop_
_entity.id
_entity.type
_entity.pdbx_description
1 polymer ?
#
loop_
_entity_poly.entity_id
_entity_poly.type
_entity_poly.pdbx_seq_one_letter_code
_entity_poly.pdbx_strand_id
1 'polypeptide(L)'
;MPLENFNSEAAELKKEISSEVVGKVQYHLDKLREIGMRCNDSLEDKVVEQFPVIREELRTFQTLCGKHATNLQQALAKKLPSIREGKEDESSLNQLFEDREKSPFSQEKLTKWLEHKEREINVIRSCVDTMEGIKIVPNQSALDRQVFARGVEDALCFVFTSVERGDTYLDVMAGYLDYPKLGSTNEDPWYYSNEVLNKMRKKAKAFQHFANAQKSNSRFCFLVAAIANKNYTGATIYHYEKGNLVSEDFSNLEVKSSSDTCDIL
;
A
#
# COMPACT_ATOMS: atom_id res chain seq x y z
N MET A 1 -14.89 -42.30 28.46
CA MET A 1 -14.69 -42.36 29.92
C MET A 1 -13.85 -41.16 30.32
N PRO A 2 -14.26 -40.34 31.29
CA PRO A 2 -13.46 -39.22 31.80
C PRO A 2 -12.08 -39.69 32.30
N LEU A 3 -11.04 -38.88 32.07
CA LEU A 3 -9.67 -39.19 32.50
C LEU A 3 -9.54 -39.33 34.02
N GLU A 4 -10.40 -38.66 34.77
CA GLU A 4 -10.48 -38.74 36.23
C GLU A 4 -10.80 -40.16 36.74
N ASN A 5 -11.49 -40.97 35.93
CA ASN A 5 -11.76 -42.36 36.28
C ASN A 5 -10.49 -43.23 36.31
N PHE A 6 -9.37 -42.71 35.79
CA PHE A 6 -8.08 -43.41 35.71
C PHE A 6 -6.95 -42.70 36.47
N ASN A 7 -7.05 -41.38 36.68
CA ASN A 7 -6.08 -40.60 37.45
C ASN A 7 -6.81 -39.45 38.16
N SER A 8 -6.80 -39.43 39.50
CA SER A 8 -7.43 -38.38 40.31
C SER A 8 -6.76 -37.01 40.21
N GLU A 9 -5.54 -36.94 39.67
CA GLU A 9 -4.84 -35.67 39.37
C GLU A 9 -5.11 -35.15 37.94
N ALA A 10 -5.88 -35.88 37.13
CA ALA A 10 -6.23 -35.45 35.78
C ALA A 10 -7.18 -34.25 35.81
N ALA A 11 -7.07 -33.37 34.82
CA ALA A 11 -7.93 -32.18 34.72
C ALA A 11 -9.40 -32.57 34.47
N GLU A 12 -10.29 -32.09 35.33
CA GLU A 12 -11.74 -32.24 35.22
C GLU A 12 -12.29 -31.37 34.08
N LEU A 13 -13.05 -31.97 33.16
CA LEU A 13 -13.86 -31.21 32.21
C LEU A 13 -15.19 -30.84 32.87
N LYS A 14 -15.28 -29.64 33.44
CA LYS A 14 -16.47 -29.16 34.17
C LYS A 14 -17.52 -28.54 33.26
N LYS A 15 -17.10 -27.94 32.14
CA LYS A 15 -17.99 -27.35 31.14
C LYS A 15 -17.56 -27.72 29.72
N GLU A 16 -18.53 -28.11 28.91
CA GLU A 16 -18.35 -28.18 27.46
C GLU A 16 -18.43 -26.79 26.84
N ILE A 17 -17.70 -26.56 25.74
CA ILE A 17 -17.79 -25.32 24.97
C ILE A 17 -18.90 -25.47 23.94
N SER A 18 -19.84 -24.54 23.91
CA SER A 18 -20.97 -24.54 23.00
C SER A 18 -20.53 -24.47 21.54
N SER A 19 -21.28 -25.14 20.66
CA SER A 19 -21.02 -25.10 19.21
C SER A 19 -21.14 -23.69 18.63
N GLU A 20 -21.98 -22.84 19.22
CA GLU A 20 -22.12 -21.43 18.83
C GLU A 20 -20.80 -20.67 19.05
N VAL A 21 -20.18 -20.83 20.22
CA VAL A 21 -18.90 -20.20 20.56
C VAL A 21 -17.77 -20.73 19.68
N VAL A 22 -17.72 -22.03 19.43
CA VAL A 22 -16.76 -22.63 18.49
C VAL A 22 -16.90 -22.00 17.10
N GLY A 23 -18.14 -21.85 16.62
CA GLY A 23 -18.42 -21.19 15.34
C GLY A 23 -17.95 -19.73 15.30
N LYS A 24 -18.17 -18.96 16.37
CA LYS A 24 -17.69 -17.57 16.48
C LYS A 24 -16.16 -17.48 16.46
N VAL A 25 -15.47 -18.34 17.21
CA VAL A 25 -14.00 -18.41 17.22
C VAL A 25 -13.47 -18.66 15.81
N GLN A 26 -14.01 -19.65 15.11
CA GLN A 26 -13.62 -19.98 13.74
C GLN A 26 -13.87 -18.79 12.80
N TYR A 27 -15.07 -18.19 12.86
CA TYR A 27 -15.43 -17.03 12.05
C TYR A 27 -14.42 -15.88 12.18
N HIS A 28 -14.06 -15.48 13.41
CA HIS A 28 -13.13 -14.37 13.61
C HIS A 28 -11.71 -14.68 13.15
N LEU A 29 -11.24 -15.93 13.32
CA LEU A 29 -9.94 -16.36 12.83
C LEU A 29 -9.89 -16.40 11.29
N ASP A 30 -10.94 -16.94 10.67
CA ASP A 30 -11.06 -17.00 9.21
C ASP A 30 -11.12 -15.60 8.60
N LYS A 31 -11.84 -14.65 9.22
CA LYS A 31 -11.88 -13.26 8.75
C LYS A 31 -10.54 -12.55 8.80
N LEU A 32 -9.72 -12.79 9.83
CA LEU A 32 -8.35 -12.27 9.84
C LEU A 32 -7.48 -12.94 8.77
N ARG A 33 -7.67 -14.24 8.52
CA ARG A 33 -6.97 -14.95 7.44
C ARG A 33 -7.34 -14.42 6.06
N GLU A 34 -8.62 -14.14 5.81
CA GLU A 34 -9.10 -13.50 4.57
C GLU A 34 -8.42 -12.14 4.34
N ILE A 35 -8.34 -11.30 5.37
CA ILE A 35 -7.61 -10.02 5.29
C ILE A 35 -6.13 -10.23 4.95
N GLY A 36 -5.50 -11.22 5.58
CA GLY A 36 -4.10 -11.57 5.32
C GLY A 36 -3.88 -12.00 3.86
N MET A 37 -4.76 -12.87 3.32
CA MET A 37 -4.67 -13.32 1.93
C MET A 37 -4.86 -12.15 0.94
N ARG A 38 -5.88 -11.31 1.15
CA ARG A 38 -6.12 -10.14 0.29
C ARG A 38 -4.95 -9.14 0.30
N CYS A 39 -4.31 -8.94 1.45
CA CYS A 39 -3.10 -8.13 1.54
C CYS A 39 -1.92 -8.75 0.76
N ASN A 40 -1.77 -10.09 0.80
CA ASN A 40 -0.75 -10.79 0.02
C ASN A 40 -0.99 -10.64 -1.49
N ASP A 41 -2.24 -10.78 -1.95
CA ASP A 41 -2.59 -10.58 -3.36
C ASP A 41 -2.21 -9.16 -3.82
N SER A 42 -2.40 -8.15 -2.97
CA SER A 42 -1.96 -6.77 -3.25
C SER A 42 -0.43 -6.63 -3.26
N LEU A 43 0.29 -7.36 -2.39
CA LEU A 43 1.75 -7.35 -2.33
C LEU A 43 2.43 -8.01 -3.54
N GLU A 44 1.73 -8.91 -4.22
CA GLU A 44 2.17 -9.57 -5.46
C GLU A 44 1.92 -8.71 -6.71
N ASP A 45 1.29 -7.54 -6.56
CA ASP A 45 1.05 -6.64 -7.68
C ASP A 45 2.36 -6.03 -8.21
N LYS A 46 2.53 -6.06 -9.53
CA LYS A 46 3.74 -5.55 -10.21
C LYS A 46 3.99 -4.06 -9.95
N VAL A 47 2.95 -3.25 -9.82
CA VAL A 47 3.10 -1.83 -9.46
C VAL A 47 3.63 -1.75 -8.03
N VAL A 48 3.11 -2.52 -7.10
CA VAL A 48 3.59 -2.53 -5.71
C VAL A 48 5.07 -2.93 -5.63
N GLU A 49 5.53 -3.86 -6.47
CA GLU A 49 6.97 -4.20 -6.55
C GLU A 49 7.85 -3.02 -6.96
N GLN A 50 7.35 -2.13 -7.82
CA GLN A 50 8.08 -0.99 -8.38
C GLN A 50 8.01 0.27 -7.51
N PHE A 51 7.06 0.34 -6.56
CA PHE A 51 6.85 1.48 -5.67
C PHE A 51 7.07 1.08 -4.19
N PRO A 52 8.31 1.22 -3.68
CA PRO A 52 8.67 0.75 -2.34
C PRO A 52 7.84 1.35 -1.21
N VAL A 53 7.37 2.59 -1.35
CA VAL A 53 6.54 3.28 -0.36
C VAL A 53 5.23 2.53 -0.11
N ILE A 54 4.50 2.19 -1.18
CA ILE A 54 3.23 1.45 -1.11
C ILE A 54 3.47 0.04 -0.54
N ARG A 55 4.57 -0.59 -0.95
CA ARG A 55 4.96 -1.91 -0.45
C ARG A 55 5.28 -1.89 1.04
N GLU A 56 5.91 -0.84 1.55
CA GLU A 56 6.20 -0.67 2.97
C GLU A 56 4.91 -0.55 3.78
N GLU A 57 3.93 0.20 3.29
CA GLU A 57 2.62 0.35 3.93
C GLU A 57 1.84 -0.96 3.98
N LEU A 58 1.75 -1.69 2.86
CA LEU A 58 1.10 -3.01 2.82
C LEU A 58 1.80 -4.01 3.74
N ARG A 59 3.13 -4.03 3.79
CA ARG A 59 3.90 -4.89 4.72
C ARG A 59 3.66 -4.52 6.19
N THR A 60 3.54 -3.22 6.47
CA THR A 60 3.25 -2.73 7.81
C THR A 60 1.85 -3.17 8.23
N PHE A 61 0.84 -3.00 7.36
CA PHE A 61 -0.51 -3.52 7.58
C PHE A 61 -0.52 -5.03 7.84
N GLN A 62 0.15 -5.81 6.99
CA GLN A 62 0.28 -7.26 7.13
C GLN A 62 0.90 -7.65 8.49
N THR A 63 1.97 -6.97 8.89
CA THR A 63 2.67 -7.19 10.17
C THR A 63 1.76 -6.90 11.36
N LEU A 64 1.03 -5.78 11.33
CA LEU A 64 0.11 -5.38 12.39
C LEU A 64 -1.06 -6.37 12.50
N CYS A 65 -1.64 -6.79 11.37
CA CYS A 65 -2.67 -7.83 11.33
C CYS A 65 -2.16 -9.16 11.90
N GLY A 66 -0.95 -9.59 11.53
CA GLY A 66 -0.34 -10.81 12.07
C GLY A 66 -0.08 -10.74 13.58
N LYS A 67 0.37 -9.59 14.08
CA LYS A 67 0.56 -9.36 15.52
C LYS A 67 -0.79 -9.39 16.27
N HIS A 68 -1.82 -8.75 15.74
CA HIS A 68 -3.17 -8.81 16.31
C HIS A 68 -3.74 -10.24 16.30
N ALA A 69 -3.57 -10.99 15.21
CA ALA A 69 -3.99 -12.38 15.13
C ALA A 69 -3.29 -13.26 16.18
N THR A 70 -1.99 -13.04 16.41
CA THR A 70 -1.24 -13.72 17.46
C THR A 70 -1.79 -13.39 18.85
N ASN A 71 -2.07 -12.11 19.14
CA ASN A 71 -2.67 -11.70 20.41
C ASN A 71 -4.04 -12.35 20.63
N LEU A 72 -4.87 -12.41 19.59
CA LEU A 72 -6.18 -13.07 19.64
C LEU A 72 -6.02 -14.56 19.92
N GLN A 73 -5.12 -15.26 19.23
CA GLN A 73 -4.83 -16.68 19.47
C GLN A 73 -4.33 -16.95 20.88
N GLN A 74 -3.46 -16.08 21.43
CA GLN A 74 -3.00 -16.20 22.82
C GLN A 74 -4.12 -15.99 23.83
N ALA A 75 -5.03 -15.05 23.58
CA ALA A 75 -6.20 -14.83 24.42
C ALA A 75 -7.12 -16.05 24.41
N LEU A 76 -7.39 -16.62 23.23
CA LEU A 76 -8.16 -17.85 23.06
C LEU A 76 -7.50 -19.04 23.79
N ALA A 77 -6.18 -19.21 23.64
CA ALA A 77 -5.42 -20.28 24.28
C ALA A 77 -5.48 -20.24 25.81
N LYS A 78 -5.67 -19.05 26.41
CA LYS A 78 -5.85 -18.88 27.86
C LYS A 78 -7.31 -19.07 28.29
N LYS A 79 -8.26 -18.50 27.54
CA LYS A 79 -9.69 -18.51 27.90
C LYS A 79 -10.35 -19.88 27.73
N LEU A 80 -10.05 -20.59 26.64
CA LEU A 80 -10.70 -21.88 26.35
C LEU A 80 -10.47 -22.93 27.46
N PRO A 81 -9.25 -23.14 27.99
CA PRO A 81 -9.05 -24.01 29.15
C PRO A 81 -9.76 -23.50 30.42
N SER A 82 -9.67 -22.19 30.71
CA SER A 82 -10.30 -21.56 31.87
C SER A 82 -11.82 -21.79 31.91
N ILE A 83 -12.48 -21.71 30.74
CA ILE A 83 -13.91 -22.00 30.59
C ILE A 83 -14.21 -23.49 30.86
N ARG A 84 -13.39 -24.40 30.31
CA ARG A 84 -13.56 -25.85 30.51
C ARG A 84 -13.41 -26.26 31.97
N GLU A 85 -12.54 -25.58 32.70
CA GLU A 85 -12.35 -25.74 34.16
C GLU A 85 -13.46 -25.05 34.98
N GLY A 86 -14.38 -24.34 34.33
CA GLY A 86 -15.47 -23.60 34.98
C GLY A 86 -15.03 -22.31 35.70
N LYS A 87 -13.79 -21.86 35.50
CA LYS A 87 -13.23 -20.63 36.10
C LYS A 87 -13.68 -19.36 35.40
N GLU A 88 -13.97 -19.46 34.11
CA GLU A 88 -14.52 -18.38 33.28
C GLU A 88 -15.83 -18.82 32.61
N ASP A 89 -16.62 -17.82 32.19
CA ASP A 89 -17.82 -18.03 31.40
C ASP A 89 -17.56 -17.80 29.90
N GLU A 90 -18.38 -18.43 29.05
CA GLU A 90 -18.32 -18.26 27.60
C GLU A 90 -18.52 -16.81 27.15
N SER A 91 -19.27 -16.00 27.92
CA SER A 91 -19.43 -14.56 27.69
C SER A 91 -18.10 -13.81 27.62
N SER A 92 -17.05 -14.33 28.26
CA SER A 92 -15.71 -13.74 28.20
C SER A 92 -15.06 -13.83 26.81
N LEU A 93 -15.48 -14.80 25.98
CA LEU A 93 -15.09 -14.89 24.57
C LEU A 93 -15.91 -13.92 23.71
N ASN A 94 -17.20 -13.74 24.01
CA ASN A 94 -18.01 -12.73 23.32
C ASN A 94 -17.43 -11.32 23.54
N GLN A 95 -17.01 -11.00 24.77
CA GLN A 95 -16.35 -9.72 25.06
C GLN A 95 -15.05 -9.54 24.24
N LEU A 96 -14.23 -10.59 24.13
CA LEU A 96 -13.01 -10.55 23.31
C LEU A 96 -13.30 -10.20 21.85
N PHE A 97 -14.38 -10.73 21.29
CA PHE A 97 -14.80 -10.41 19.92
C PHE A 97 -15.39 -9.01 19.79
N GLU A 98 -16.18 -8.55 20.76
CA GLU A 98 -16.66 -7.17 20.80
C GLU A 98 -15.52 -6.15 20.89
N ASP A 99 -14.51 -6.44 21.69
CA ASP A 99 -13.33 -5.59 21.84
C ASP A 99 -12.59 -5.48 20.51
N ARG A 100 -12.48 -6.59 19.75
CA ARG A 100 -11.97 -6.56 18.38
C ARG A 100 -12.81 -5.65 17.48
N GLU A 101 -14.14 -5.77 17.50
CA GLU A 101 -15.00 -4.93 16.64
C GLU A 101 -14.93 -3.44 17.00
N LYS A 102 -14.67 -3.10 18.27
CA LYS A 102 -14.45 -1.71 18.70
C LYS A 102 -13.03 -1.21 18.36
N SER A 103 -12.06 -2.10 18.27
CA SER A 103 -10.65 -1.79 17.98
C SER A 103 -10.40 -1.33 16.52
N PRO A 104 -9.17 -0.90 16.19
CA PRO A 104 -8.71 -0.71 14.79
C PRO A 104 -8.58 -2.02 13.99
N PHE A 105 -8.90 -3.18 14.56
CA PHE A 105 -8.82 -4.48 13.89
C PHE A 105 -10.20 -5.09 13.62
N SER A 106 -11.26 -4.27 13.67
CA SER A 106 -12.59 -4.69 13.23
C SER A 106 -12.57 -5.09 11.75
N GLN A 107 -13.44 -6.01 11.35
CA GLN A 107 -13.43 -6.50 9.98
C GLN A 107 -13.71 -5.37 8.98
N GLU A 108 -14.64 -4.49 9.30
CA GLU A 108 -15.02 -3.34 8.48
C GLU A 108 -13.83 -2.42 8.23
N LYS A 109 -13.10 -2.03 9.28
CA LYS A 109 -12.02 -1.05 9.13
C LYS A 109 -10.82 -1.62 8.39
N LEU A 110 -10.47 -2.89 8.63
CA LEU A 110 -9.41 -3.60 7.88
C LEU A 110 -9.77 -3.71 6.39
N THR A 111 -11.01 -4.09 6.08
CA THR A 111 -11.52 -4.18 4.72
C THR A 111 -11.46 -2.82 4.02
N LYS A 112 -11.94 -1.77 4.69
CA LYS A 112 -11.95 -0.40 4.16
C LYS A 112 -10.55 0.13 3.87
N TRP A 113 -9.58 -0.16 4.74
CA TRP A 113 -8.19 0.24 4.48
C TRP A 113 -7.63 -0.43 3.22
N LEU A 114 -7.85 -1.73 3.04
CA LEU A 114 -7.44 -2.44 1.83
C LEU A 114 -8.14 -1.89 0.58
N GLU A 115 -9.44 -1.60 0.64
CA GLU A 115 -10.17 -0.98 -0.48
C GLU A 115 -9.57 0.36 -0.90
N HIS A 116 -9.22 1.20 0.07
CA HIS A 116 -8.56 2.48 -0.19
C HIS A 116 -7.18 2.28 -0.85
N LYS A 117 -6.37 1.36 -0.31
CA LYS A 117 -5.02 1.10 -0.82
C LYS A 117 -5.05 0.47 -2.22
N GLU A 118 -5.97 -0.46 -2.46
CA GLU A 118 -6.20 -1.04 -3.80
C GLU A 118 -6.68 0.03 -4.78
N ARG A 119 -7.53 0.97 -4.36
CA ARG A 119 -7.96 2.10 -5.20
C ARG A 119 -6.76 2.96 -5.61
N GLU A 120 -5.90 3.30 -4.66
CA GLU A 120 -4.66 4.05 -4.93
C GLU A 120 -3.77 3.32 -5.93
N ILE A 121 -3.51 2.02 -5.71
CA ILE A 121 -2.72 1.18 -6.63
C ILE A 121 -3.33 1.17 -8.03
N ASN A 122 -4.65 1.03 -8.16
CA ASN A 122 -5.36 1.04 -9.44
C ASN A 122 -5.20 2.38 -10.19
N VAL A 123 -5.22 3.51 -9.46
CA VAL A 123 -5.00 4.83 -10.05
C VAL A 123 -3.58 4.95 -10.59
N ILE A 124 -2.58 4.54 -9.82
CA ILE A 124 -1.16 4.54 -10.23
C ILE A 124 -0.98 3.62 -11.45
N ARG A 125 -1.52 2.40 -11.39
CA ARG A 125 -1.47 1.43 -12.48
C ARG A 125 -2.00 2.02 -13.78
N SER A 126 -3.12 2.75 -13.74
CA SER A 126 -3.70 3.36 -14.94
C SER A 126 -2.76 4.33 -15.67
N CYS A 127 -1.83 4.96 -14.94
CA CYS A 127 -0.81 5.84 -15.50
C CYS A 127 0.43 5.05 -15.93
N VAL A 128 0.88 4.11 -15.11
CA VAL A 128 2.03 3.23 -15.42
C VAL A 128 1.79 2.42 -16.68
N ASP A 129 0.62 1.80 -16.83
CA ASP A 129 0.24 1.03 -18.03
C ASP A 129 0.20 1.93 -19.29
N THR A 130 -0.14 3.21 -19.13
CA THR A 130 -0.11 4.18 -20.23
C THR A 130 1.33 4.50 -20.66
N MET A 131 2.27 4.43 -19.72
CA MET A 131 3.68 4.76 -19.91
C MET A 131 4.54 3.49 -20.10
N GLU A 132 4.00 2.50 -20.80
CA GLU A 132 4.64 1.21 -21.00
C GLU A 132 6.06 1.36 -21.61
N GLY A 133 7.01 0.63 -21.05
CA GLY A 133 8.41 0.64 -21.47
C GLY A 133 9.24 1.79 -20.90
N ILE A 134 8.63 2.78 -20.25
CA ILE A 134 9.37 3.81 -19.51
C ILE A 134 9.86 3.24 -18.18
N LYS A 135 11.12 3.53 -17.85
CA LYS A 135 11.77 3.00 -16.66
C LYS A 135 11.22 3.67 -15.40
N ILE A 136 10.74 2.86 -14.47
CA ILE A 136 10.38 3.30 -13.12
C ILE A 136 11.62 3.22 -12.21
N VAL A 137 11.91 4.30 -11.49
CA VAL A 137 13.02 4.38 -10.54
C VAL A 137 12.49 4.37 -9.10
N PRO A 138 12.92 3.42 -8.25
CA PRO A 138 12.29 3.19 -6.95
C PRO A 138 12.69 4.17 -5.85
N ASN A 139 13.75 4.97 -6.05
CA ASN A 139 14.27 5.91 -5.06
C ASN A 139 15.16 6.99 -5.70
N GLN A 140 15.51 8.00 -4.91
CA GLN A 140 16.35 9.12 -5.34
C GLN A 140 17.69 8.68 -5.92
N SER A 141 18.39 7.72 -5.30
CA SER A 141 19.68 7.23 -5.82
C SER A 141 19.55 6.55 -7.19
N ALA A 142 18.44 5.84 -7.44
CA ALA A 142 18.15 5.28 -8.75
C ALA A 142 17.84 6.37 -9.79
N LEU A 143 17.11 7.43 -9.40
CA LEU A 143 16.84 8.60 -10.22
C LEU A 143 18.14 9.33 -10.60
N ASP A 144 18.95 9.69 -9.60
CA ASP A 144 20.25 10.38 -9.77
C ASP A 144 21.15 9.64 -10.75
N ARG A 145 21.23 8.31 -10.66
CA ARG A 145 22.02 7.49 -11.59
C ARG A 145 21.58 7.60 -13.05
N GLN A 146 20.29 7.84 -13.30
CA GLN A 146 19.78 8.02 -14.67
C GLN A 146 19.96 9.47 -15.13
N VAL A 147 19.64 10.42 -14.25
CA VAL A 147 19.72 11.86 -14.51
C VAL A 147 21.16 12.33 -14.74
N PHE A 148 22.14 11.72 -14.05
CA PHE A 148 23.57 12.02 -14.21
C PHE A 148 24.29 11.09 -15.21
N ALA A 149 23.57 10.27 -15.96
CA ALA A 149 24.18 9.36 -16.92
C ALA A 149 24.87 10.15 -18.05
N ARG A 150 26.05 9.67 -18.48
CA ARG A 150 26.80 10.31 -19.57
C ARG A 150 25.96 10.36 -20.85
N GLY A 151 25.93 11.54 -21.48
CA GLY A 151 25.20 11.77 -22.73
C GLY A 151 23.74 12.17 -22.56
N VAL A 152 23.18 12.09 -21.33
CA VAL A 152 21.85 12.64 -21.03
C VAL A 152 21.97 14.15 -20.86
N GLU A 153 21.30 14.90 -21.73
CA GLU A 153 21.16 16.35 -21.61
C GLU A 153 19.83 16.71 -20.96
N ASP A 154 18.75 16.01 -21.31
CA ASP A 154 17.41 16.26 -20.83
C ASP A 154 16.81 14.99 -20.21
N ALA A 155 16.55 14.98 -18.91
CA ALA A 155 15.77 13.92 -18.28
C ALA A 155 14.39 14.46 -17.89
N LEU A 156 13.35 13.84 -18.45
CA LEU A 156 11.97 14.10 -18.06
C LEU A 156 11.46 12.95 -17.19
N CYS A 157 10.98 13.28 -16.00
CA CYS A 157 10.50 12.30 -15.03
C CYS A 157 9.03 12.55 -14.73
N PHE A 158 8.15 11.59 -15.02
CA PHE A 158 6.78 11.61 -14.52
C PHE A 158 6.79 11.25 -13.03
N VAL A 159 6.45 12.21 -12.18
CA VAL A 159 6.54 12.07 -10.72
C VAL A 159 5.15 11.94 -10.13
N PHE A 160 4.86 10.83 -9.46
CA PHE A 160 3.72 10.70 -8.56
C PHE A 160 4.02 11.45 -7.27
N THR A 161 3.40 12.61 -7.10
CA THR A 161 3.70 13.58 -6.04
C THR A 161 2.89 13.37 -4.77
N SER A 162 1.74 12.71 -4.88
CA SER A 162 0.89 12.35 -3.72
C SER A 162 1.10 10.92 -3.22
N VAL A 163 2.11 10.21 -3.74
CA VAL A 163 2.57 8.94 -3.16
C VAL A 163 3.63 9.29 -2.12
N GLU A 164 3.18 9.55 -0.90
CA GLU A 164 4.01 9.89 0.26
C GLU A 164 4.10 8.71 1.22
N ARG A 165 5.23 8.57 1.92
CA ARG A 165 5.38 7.56 2.97
C ARG A 165 4.61 7.98 4.21
N GLY A 166 3.65 7.17 4.61
CA GLY A 166 2.94 7.36 5.86
C GLY A 166 1.44 7.15 5.70
N ASP A 167 0.81 6.58 6.72
CA ASP A 167 -0.62 6.32 6.72
C ASP A 167 -1.18 6.49 8.12
N THR A 168 -2.11 7.43 8.26
CA THR A 168 -2.74 7.80 9.53
C THR A 168 -3.48 6.62 10.17
N TYR A 169 -4.08 5.73 9.38
CA TYR A 169 -4.76 4.55 9.89
C TYR A 169 -3.78 3.48 10.38
N LEU A 170 -2.67 3.26 9.65
CA LEU A 170 -1.60 2.37 10.11
C LEU A 170 -0.99 2.85 11.42
N ASP A 171 -0.83 4.17 11.62
CA ASP A 171 -0.36 4.73 12.88
C ASP A 171 -1.33 4.49 14.05
N VAL A 172 -2.64 4.49 13.79
CA VAL A 172 -3.67 4.12 14.78
C VAL A 172 -3.56 2.64 15.14
N MET A 173 -3.42 1.75 14.16
CA MET A 173 -3.21 0.32 14.37
C MET A 173 -1.91 0.05 15.14
N ALA A 174 -0.83 0.74 14.78
CA ALA A 174 0.47 0.63 15.42
C ALA A 174 0.42 1.12 16.87
N GLY A 175 -0.24 2.25 17.13
CA GLY A 175 -0.46 2.75 18.49
C GLY A 175 -1.27 1.79 19.36
N TYR A 176 -2.27 1.11 18.80
CA TYR A 176 -3.05 0.09 19.53
C TYR A 176 -2.22 -1.14 19.92
N LEU A 177 -1.14 -1.44 19.19
CA LEU A 177 -0.28 -2.61 19.42
C LEU A 177 1.11 -2.27 19.98
N ASP A 178 1.32 -1.02 20.44
CA ASP A 178 2.63 -0.49 20.84
C ASP A 178 3.73 -0.81 19.81
N TYR A 179 3.43 -0.58 18.53
CA TYR A 179 4.33 -0.81 17.40
C TYR A 179 4.87 0.52 16.84
N PRO A 180 6.09 0.54 16.27
CA PRO A 180 6.62 1.75 15.62
C PRO A 180 5.69 2.30 14.54
N LYS A 181 5.43 3.60 14.61
CA LYS A 181 4.59 4.34 13.65
C LYS A 181 5.36 4.62 12.36
N LEU A 182 4.64 4.61 11.24
CA LEU A 182 5.20 4.99 9.93
C LEU A 182 5.28 6.52 9.80
N GLY A 183 4.35 7.22 10.46
CA GLY A 183 4.11 8.64 10.30
C GLY A 183 2.77 8.86 9.62
N SER A 184 2.03 9.86 10.09
CA SER A 184 0.72 10.21 9.56
C SER A 184 0.87 11.21 8.42
N THR A 185 0.06 11.03 7.38
CA THR A 185 -0.08 11.97 6.26
C THR A 185 -1.40 12.73 6.43
N ASN A 186 -1.37 14.03 6.15
CA ASN A 186 -2.55 14.91 6.24
C ASN A 186 -3.21 15.10 4.86
N GLU A 187 -2.94 14.20 3.91
CA GLU A 187 -3.42 14.36 2.54
C GLU A 187 -4.86 13.85 2.40
N ASP A 188 -5.71 14.68 1.78
CA ASP A 188 -7.00 14.24 1.31
C ASP A 188 -6.81 13.07 0.34
N PRO A 189 -7.70 12.05 0.34
CA PRO A 189 -7.60 10.87 -0.53
C PRO A 189 -7.64 11.20 -2.04
N TRP A 190 -6.52 11.65 -2.59
CA TRP A 190 -6.39 12.17 -3.96
C TRP A 190 -6.85 11.15 -5.02
N TYR A 191 -6.72 9.86 -4.72
CA TYR A 191 -7.12 8.71 -5.56
C TYR A 191 -8.64 8.51 -5.70
N TYR A 192 -9.46 9.27 -4.95
CA TYR A 192 -10.91 9.38 -5.16
C TYR A 192 -11.31 10.60 -6.00
N SER A 193 -10.40 11.53 -6.27
CA SER A 193 -10.70 12.69 -7.12
C SER A 193 -10.65 12.31 -8.60
N ASN A 194 -11.81 12.30 -9.25
CA ASN A 194 -11.90 12.09 -10.71
C ASN A 194 -11.16 13.17 -11.50
N GLU A 195 -11.10 14.39 -10.97
CA GLU A 195 -10.34 15.47 -11.60
C GLU A 195 -8.84 15.19 -11.60
N VAL A 196 -8.29 14.79 -10.44
CA VAL A 196 -6.88 14.41 -10.29
C VAL A 196 -6.56 13.23 -11.21
N LEU A 197 -7.37 12.17 -11.18
CA LEU A 197 -7.21 11.01 -12.05
C LEU A 197 -7.18 11.39 -13.53
N ASN A 198 -8.12 12.23 -13.98
CA ASN A 198 -8.20 12.65 -15.37
C ASN A 198 -6.98 13.50 -15.79
N LYS A 199 -6.51 14.40 -14.91
CA LYS A 199 -5.30 15.20 -15.14
C LYS A 199 -4.07 14.31 -15.25
N MET A 200 -3.89 13.37 -14.33
CA MET A 200 -2.76 12.43 -14.35
C MET A 200 -2.75 11.58 -15.63
N ARG A 201 -3.89 11.00 -16.02
CA ARG A 201 -3.98 10.17 -17.24
C ARG A 201 -3.71 10.98 -18.51
N LYS A 202 -4.19 12.22 -18.59
CA LYS A 202 -3.88 13.12 -19.72
C LYS A 202 -2.37 13.42 -19.78
N LYS A 203 -1.77 13.75 -18.63
CA LYS A 203 -0.33 14.03 -18.54
C LYS A 203 0.52 12.79 -18.88
N ALA A 204 0.13 11.60 -18.41
CA ALA A 204 0.79 10.33 -18.75
C ALA A 204 0.73 10.01 -20.26
N LYS A 205 -0.42 10.24 -20.91
CA LYS A 205 -0.55 10.08 -22.37
C LYS A 205 0.35 11.04 -23.15
N ALA A 206 0.36 12.32 -22.76
CA ALA A 206 1.21 13.32 -23.40
C ALA A 206 2.69 12.99 -23.21
N PHE A 207 3.07 12.56 -22.00
CA PHE A 207 4.42 12.13 -21.66
C PHE A 207 4.86 10.92 -22.51
N GLN A 208 4.04 9.88 -22.62
CA GLN A 208 4.33 8.72 -23.46
C GLN A 208 4.46 9.10 -24.95
N HIS A 209 3.57 9.96 -25.45
CA HIS A 209 3.64 10.44 -26.84
C HIS A 209 4.97 11.14 -27.12
N PHE A 210 5.39 12.03 -26.22
CA PHE A 210 6.66 12.74 -26.35
C PHE A 210 7.87 11.78 -26.20
N ALA A 211 7.82 10.83 -25.27
CA ALA A 211 8.84 9.79 -25.12
C ALA A 211 9.02 8.96 -26.40
N ASN A 212 7.91 8.59 -27.06
CA ASN A 212 7.94 7.87 -28.33
C ASN A 212 8.54 8.73 -29.46
N ALA A 213 8.21 10.03 -29.52
CA ALA A 213 8.78 10.94 -30.51
C ALA A 213 10.30 11.12 -30.35
N GLN A 214 10.82 11.02 -29.12
CA GLN A 214 12.24 11.15 -28.80
C GLN A 214 12.98 9.82 -28.64
N LYS A 215 12.38 8.68 -29.03
CA LYS A 215 12.93 7.34 -28.77
C LYS A 215 14.34 7.11 -29.35
N SER A 216 14.70 7.76 -30.46
CA SER A 216 16.03 7.69 -31.08
C SER A 216 17.02 8.75 -30.58
N ASN A 217 16.55 9.70 -29.76
CA ASN A 217 17.37 10.81 -29.28
C ASN A 217 18.01 10.44 -27.93
N SER A 218 19.24 9.93 -28.00
CA SER A 218 20.01 9.52 -26.82
C SER A 218 20.28 10.62 -25.78
N ARG A 219 20.04 11.89 -26.13
CA ARG A 219 20.15 13.03 -25.22
C ARG A 219 18.98 13.11 -24.25
N PHE A 220 17.84 12.49 -24.58
CA PHE A 220 16.67 12.43 -23.72
C PHE A 220 16.65 11.15 -22.88
N CYS A 221 16.25 11.30 -21.61
CA CYS A 221 15.94 10.20 -20.71
C CYS A 221 14.51 10.36 -20.18
N PHE A 222 13.74 9.28 -20.19
CA PHE A 222 12.36 9.26 -19.69
C PHE A 222 12.24 8.32 -18.51
N LEU A 223 11.69 8.83 -17.41
CA LEU A 223 11.63 8.13 -16.14
C LEU A 223 10.25 8.27 -15.50
N VAL A 224 9.94 7.36 -14.59
CA VAL A 224 8.79 7.45 -13.68
C VAL A 224 9.29 7.29 -12.25
N ALA A 225 8.81 8.12 -11.32
CA ALA A 225 9.20 8.05 -9.92
C ALA A 225 8.03 8.41 -8.99
N ALA A 226 8.15 8.07 -7.72
CA ALA A 226 7.35 8.67 -6.65
C ALA A 226 8.25 9.57 -5.81
N ILE A 227 7.90 10.86 -5.73
CA ILE A 227 8.62 11.86 -4.94
C ILE A 227 7.56 12.79 -4.37
N ALA A 228 7.39 12.77 -3.05
CA ALA A 228 6.38 13.58 -2.40
C ALA A 228 6.60 15.08 -2.68
N ASN A 229 5.57 15.77 -3.17
CA ASN A 229 5.59 17.21 -3.37
C ASN A 229 4.19 17.80 -3.17
N LYS A 230 4.01 18.53 -2.07
CA LYS A 230 2.72 19.10 -1.65
C LYS A 230 2.23 20.25 -2.53
N ASN A 231 3.06 20.77 -3.42
CA ASN A 231 2.66 21.79 -4.40
C ASN A 231 1.79 21.22 -5.51
N TYR A 232 1.82 19.90 -5.73
CA TYR A 232 1.14 19.24 -6.85
C TYR A 232 0.39 17.99 -6.38
N THR A 233 -0.92 17.94 -6.61
CA THR A 233 -1.72 16.76 -6.29
C THR A 233 -1.70 15.73 -7.41
N GLY A 234 -1.47 14.47 -7.06
CA GLY A 234 -1.45 13.33 -7.98
C GLY A 234 -0.10 13.14 -8.65
N ALA A 235 0.12 13.79 -9.79
CA ALA A 235 1.39 13.70 -10.51
C ALA A 235 1.70 14.92 -11.38
N THR A 236 3.01 15.13 -11.59
CA THR A 236 3.59 16.17 -12.44
C THR A 236 4.76 15.62 -13.26
N ILE A 237 5.40 16.46 -14.08
CA ILE A 237 6.61 16.10 -14.82
C ILE A 237 7.74 17.01 -14.39
N TYR A 238 8.81 16.41 -13.87
CA TYR A 238 10.05 17.12 -13.57
C TYR A 238 10.94 17.12 -14.80
N HIS A 239 11.66 18.21 -15.00
CA HIS A 239 12.68 18.34 -16.04
C HIS A 239 14.04 18.63 -15.40
N TYR A 240 14.99 17.76 -15.71
CA TYR A 240 16.38 17.92 -15.36
C TYR A 240 17.20 18.22 -16.61
N GLU A 241 17.92 19.35 -16.62
CA GLU A 241 18.86 19.72 -17.67
C GLU A 241 20.29 19.51 -17.18
N LYS A 242 21.04 18.63 -17.86
CA LYS A 242 22.44 18.26 -17.55
C LYS A 242 22.61 17.90 -16.08
N GLY A 243 21.62 17.19 -15.53
CA GLY A 243 21.59 16.75 -14.14
C GLY A 243 20.88 17.71 -13.17
N ASN A 244 20.62 18.96 -13.55
CA ASN A 244 20.05 19.96 -12.64
C ASN A 244 18.54 20.02 -12.80
N LEU A 245 17.79 19.98 -11.70
CA LEU A 245 16.34 20.19 -11.73
C LEU A 245 16.04 21.65 -12.13
N VAL A 246 15.42 21.83 -13.30
CA VAL A 246 15.08 23.16 -13.85
C VAL A 246 13.58 23.44 -13.81
N SER A 247 12.74 22.42 -13.70
CA SER A 247 11.28 22.58 -13.55
C SER A 247 10.65 21.39 -12.82
N GLU A 248 9.66 21.69 -11.97
CA GLU A 248 8.83 20.69 -11.28
C GLU A 248 7.43 20.51 -11.92
N ASP A 249 7.09 21.31 -12.94
CA ASP A 249 5.84 21.19 -13.71
C ASP A 249 6.08 21.51 -15.18
N PHE A 250 6.92 20.69 -15.79
CA PHE A 250 7.19 20.77 -17.21
C PHE A 250 5.93 20.42 -18.01
N SER A 251 5.46 21.38 -18.82
CA SER A 251 4.22 21.28 -19.59
C SER A 251 4.42 21.41 -21.09
N ASN A 252 5.61 21.84 -21.55
CA ASN A 252 5.92 22.03 -22.97
C ASN A 252 6.35 20.72 -23.64
N LEU A 253 5.40 19.79 -23.81
CA LEU A 253 5.61 18.50 -24.49
C LEU A 253 5.32 18.57 -26.00
N GLU A 254 5.37 19.76 -26.60
CA GLU A 254 5.14 19.91 -28.03
C GLU A 254 6.32 19.37 -28.85
N VAL A 255 6.03 18.47 -29.78
CA VAL A 255 7.00 18.01 -30.76
C VAL A 255 7.14 19.12 -31.79
N LYS A 256 8.23 19.90 -31.72
CA LYS A 256 8.65 20.67 -32.90
C LYS A 256 9.08 19.67 -33.97
N SER A 257 8.26 19.50 -35.01
CA SER A 257 8.69 18.85 -36.24
C SER A 257 9.91 19.60 -36.74
N SER A 258 11.07 18.94 -36.75
CA SER A 258 12.26 19.44 -37.43
C SER A 258 12.02 19.31 -38.93
N SER A 259 11.31 20.28 -39.49
CA SER A 259 11.23 20.52 -40.93
C SER A 259 11.46 22.01 -41.21
N ASP A 260 12.58 22.54 -40.72
CA ASP A 260 13.12 23.83 -41.13
C ASP A 260 14.59 23.65 -41.52
N THR A 261 14.79 22.97 -42.65
CA THR A 261 15.91 23.23 -43.56
C THR A 261 15.63 22.48 -44.86
N CYS A 262 14.95 23.14 -45.79
CA CYS A 262 15.16 22.94 -47.22
C CYS A 262 15.42 24.32 -47.83
N ASP A 263 16.71 24.64 -47.87
CA ASP A 263 17.42 25.25 -48.97
C ASP A 263 16.82 26.50 -49.64
N ILE A 264 17.37 27.64 -49.22
CA ILE A 264 17.62 28.76 -50.12
C ILE A 264 18.78 28.34 -51.03
N LEU A 265 18.48 28.06 -52.30
CA LEU A 265 19.37 28.29 -53.45
C LEU A 265 18.53 28.63 -54.67
#